data_AF-A0AAE0M5Z9-F1
#
_entry.id   AF-A0AAE0M5Z9-F1
#
_cell.length_a   1.000
_cell.length_b   1.000
_cell.length_c   1.000
_cell.angle_alpha   90.00
_cell.angle_beta   90.00
_cell.angle_gamma   90.00
#
_symmetry.space_group_name_H-M   'P 1'
#
loop_
_entity.id
_entity.type
_entity.pdbx_description
1 polymer ?
#
loop_
_entity_poly.entity_id
_entity_poly.type
_entity_poly.pdbx_seq_one_letter_code
_entity_poly.pdbx_strand_id
1 'polypeptide(L)' 'ILSWEEIKLHNTESDVWIVVHGNVYNATKFLEDHPGGKDLILDVAAQDATDVFEEAAHSSEARDILPGLLVGRL' A
#
# COMPACT_ATOMS: atom_id res chain seq x y z
N ILE A 1 -12.15 2.07 10.39
CA ILE A 1 -11.65 3.46 10.35
C ILE A 1 -10.37 3.46 11.16
N LEU A 2 -9.25 3.80 10.53
CA LEU A 2 -7.89 3.78 11.08
C LEU A 2 -7.37 5.22 11.12
N SER A 3 -6.51 5.55 12.08
CA SER A 3 -5.91 6.89 12.16
C SER A 3 -4.55 6.95 11.48
N TRP A 4 -4.12 8.14 11.09
CA TRP A 4 -2.74 8.35 10.65
C TRP A 4 -1.71 8.03 11.74
N GLU A 5 -2.07 8.18 13.02
CA GLU A 5 -1.20 7.80 14.13
C GLU A 5 -0.91 6.30 14.13
N GLU A 6 -1.94 5.48 13.88
CA GLU A 6 -1.80 4.03 13.73
C GLU A 6 -1.01 3.67 12.47
N ILE A 7 -1.40 4.23 11.31
CA ILE A 7 -0.77 3.91 10.02
C ILE A 7 0.73 4.21 10.03
N LYS A 8 1.16 5.28 10.70
CA LYS A 8 2.58 5.66 10.83
C LYS A 8 3.45 4.66 11.58
N LEU A 9 2.86 3.70 12.30
CA LEU A 9 3.59 2.61 12.95
C LEU A 9 4.05 1.54 11.94
N HIS A 10 3.44 1.48 10.76
CA HIS A 10 3.65 0.44 9.74
C HIS A 10 4.50 0.97 8.57
N ASN A 11 5.78 1.27 8.84
CA ASN A 11 6.69 1.94 7.90
C ASN A 11 8.02 1.21 7.65
N THR A 12 8.07 -0.10 7.87
CA THR A 12 9.30 -0.91 7.73
C THR A 12 9.12 -2.05 6.73
N GLU A 13 10.21 -2.60 6.20
CA GLU A 13 10.15 -3.75 5.27
C GLU A 13 9.43 -4.97 5.88
N SER A 14 9.55 -5.18 7.19
CA SER A 14 8.84 -6.25 7.91
C SER A 14 7.41 -5.93 8.31
N ASP A 15 6.99 -4.67 8.15
CA ASP A 15 5.66 -4.18 8.51
C ASP A 15 5.37 -2.85 7.79
N VAL A 16 4.74 -2.92 6.62
CA VAL A 16 4.47 -1.77 5.75
C VAL A 16 3.01 -1.71 5.34
N TRP A 17 2.38 -0.58 5.66
CA TRP A 17 1.06 -0.23 5.15
C TRP A 17 1.15 0.98 4.22
N ILE A 18 0.23 1.03 3.25
CA ILE A 18 0.06 2.17 2.34
C ILE A 18 -1.42 2.56 2.29
N VAL A 19 -1.69 3.83 1.97
CA VAL A 19 -3.06 4.31 1.74
C VAL A 19 -3.25 4.57 0.25
N VAL A 20 -4.32 4.04 -0.33
CA VAL A 20 -4.72 4.32 -1.72
C VAL A 20 -6.24 4.54 -1.75
N HIS A 21 -6.67 5.68 -2.28
CA HIS A 21 -8.09 6.10 -2.31
C HIS A 21 -8.78 6.05 -0.94
N GLY A 22 -8.05 6.39 0.12
CA GLY A 22 -8.52 6.35 1.51
C GLY A 22 -8.70 4.94 2.10
N ASN A 23 -8.31 3.88 1.38
CA ASN A 23 -8.23 2.52 1.90
C ASN A 23 -6.81 2.21 2.34
N VAL A 24 -6.67 1.44 3.41
CA VAL A 24 -5.40 1.08 4.01
C VAL A 24 -5.08 -0.37 3.66
N TYR A 25 -3.92 -0.60 3.07
CA TYR A 25 -3.48 -1.91 2.59
C TYR A 25 -2.19 -2.34 3.29
N ASN A 26 -2.15 -3.57 3.77
CA ASN A 26 -0.92 -4.19 4.28
C ASN A 26 -0.17 -4.82 3.12
N ALA A 27 0.92 -4.18 2.70
CA ALA A 27 1.74 -4.61 1.58
C ALA A 27 2.92 -5.51 1.99
N THR A 28 3.11 -5.78 3.29
CA THR A 28 4.29 -6.46 3.85
C THR A 28 4.65 -7.76 3.12
N LYS A 29 3.67 -8.64 2.91
CA LYS A 29 3.91 -9.92 2.22
C LYS A 29 3.98 -9.78 0.71
N PHE A 30 3.44 -8.69 0.17
CA PHE A 30 3.37 -8.43 -1.27
C PHE A 30 4.63 -7.72 -1.80
N LEU A 31 5.50 -7.20 -0.91
CA LEU A 31 6.74 -6.51 -1.31
C LEU A 31 7.55 -7.30 -2.34
N GLU A 32 7.79 -8.59 -2.07
CA GLU A 32 8.61 -9.45 -2.94
C GLU A 32 7.87 -9.87 -4.23
N ASP A 33 6.54 -9.82 -4.23
CA ASP A 33 5.69 -10.16 -5.37
C ASP A 33 5.31 -8.95 -6.22
N HIS A 34 5.64 -7.72 -5.78
CA HIS A 34 5.29 -6.49 -6.47
C HIS A 34 6.08 -6.35 -7.78
N PRO A 35 5.44 -6.38 -8.97
CA PRO A 35 6.15 -6.34 -10.25
C PRO A 35 6.96 -5.07 -10.49
N GLY A 36 6.57 -3.95 -9.87
CA GLY A 36 7.32 -2.68 -9.93
C GLY A 36 8.57 -2.65 -9.04
N GLY A 37 8.78 -3.68 -8.21
CA GLY A 37 9.85 -3.75 -7.22
C GLY A 37 9.42 -3.23 -5.86
N LYS A 38 9.97 -3.83 -4.80
CA LYS A 38 9.61 -3.52 -3.41
C LYS A 38 9.94 -2.10 -2.99
N ASP A 39 11.04 -1.54 -3.50
CA ASP A 39 11.52 -0.21 -3.12
C ASP A 39 10.48 0.87 -3.40
N LEU A 40 9.69 0.73 -4.48
CA LEU A 40 8.61 1.68 -4.80
C LEU A 40 7.49 1.69 -3.75
N ILE A 41 7.21 0.57 -3.10
CA ILE A 41 6.24 0.51 -1.99
C ILE A 41 6.85 1.08 -0.72
N LEU A 42 8.14 0.78 -0.47
CA LEU A 42 8.85 1.26 0.73
C LEU A 42 9.01 2.79 0.72
N ASP A 43 9.21 3.41 -0.44
CA ASP A 43 9.29 4.87 -0.58
C ASP A 43 8.01 5.59 -0.14
N VAL A 44 6.86 4.92 -0.24
CA VAL A 44 5.53 5.43 0.16
C VAL A 44 4.99 4.74 1.42
N ALA A 45 5.85 4.08 2.19
CA ALA A 45 5.45 3.41 3.42
C ALA A 45 4.81 4.40 4.41
N ALA A 46 3.67 4.00 4.98
CA ALA A 46 2.82 4.79 5.86
C ALA A 46 2.40 6.18 5.31
N GLN A 47 2.24 6.30 3.99
CA GLN A 47 1.81 7.52 3.30
C GLN A 47 0.55 7.28 2.46
N ASP A 48 -0.04 8.38 1.98
CA ASP A 48 -1.04 8.35 0.91
C ASP A 48 -0.32 8.22 -0.44
N ALA A 49 -0.39 7.01 -1.00
CA ALA A 49 0.25 6.63 -2.25
C ALA A 49 -0.71 6.74 -3.45
N THR A 50 -1.87 7.38 -3.29
CA THR A 50 -2.91 7.41 -4.34
C THR A 50 -2.39 7.94 -5.67
N ASP A 51 -1.72 9.10 -5.66
CA ASP A 51 -1.24 9.74 -6.89
C ASP A 51 -0.19 8.86 -7.58
N VAL A 52 0.78 8.34 -6.81
CA VAL A 52 1.82 7.42 -7.32
C VAL A 52 1.21 6.15 -7.90
N PHE A 53 0.21 5.59 -7.23
CA PHE A 53 -0.49 4.38 -7.67
C PHE A 53 -1.23 4.58 -9.01
N GLU A 54 -1.88 5.73 -9.18
CA GLU A 54 -2.61 6.08 -10.41
C GLU A 54 -1.66 6.49 -11.56
N GLU A 55 -0.59 7.23 -11.28
CA GLU A 55 0.45 7.57 -12.26
C GLU A 55 1.15 6.34 -12.82
N ALA A 56 1.33 5.30 -11.99
CA ALA A 56 1.87 4.02 -12.42
C ALA A 56 0.92 3.23 -13.36
N ALA A 57 -0.35 3.66 -13.49
CA ALA A 57 -1.35 3.08 -14.38
C ALA A 57 -1.52 1.56 -14.22
N HIS A 58 -1.64 1.09 -12.97
CA HIS A 58 -1.86 -0.32 -12.64
C HIS A 58 -3.05 -0.92 -13.42
N SER A 59 -2.86 -2.13 -13.95
CA SER A 59 -3.88 -2.84 -14.72
C SER A 59 -5.08 -3.27 -13.86
N SER A 60 -6.16 -3.73 -14.49
CA SER A 60 -7.30 -4.35 -13.82
C SER A 60 -6.87 -5.50 -12.92
N GLU A 61 -5.99 -6.36 -13.42
CA GLU A 61 -5.52 -7.56 -12.72
C GLU A 61 -4.68 -7.18 -11.50
N ALA A 62 -3.86 -6.13 -11.58
CA ALA A 62 -3.12 -5.62 -10.44
C ALA A 62 -4.07 -5.05 -9.37
N ARG A 63 -5.14 -4.35 -9.78
CA ARG A 63 -6.16 -3.82 -8.87
C ARG A 63 -6.97 -4.92 -8.18
N ASP A 64 -7.15 -6.08 -8.82
CA ASP A 64 -7.82 -7.25 -8.24
C ASP A 64 -7.04 -7.88 -7.06
N ILE A 65 -5.77 -7.52 -6.87
CA ILE A 65 -4.95 -7.95 -5.71
C ILE A 65 -5.32 -7.14 -4.46
N LEU A 66 -5.69 -5.86 -4.61
CA LEU A 66 -5.93 -4.93 -3.49
C LEU A 66 -6.92 -5.43 -2.43
N PRO A 67 -8.06 -6.07 -2.77
CA PRO A 67 -8.99 -6.58 -1.76
C PRO A 67 -8.35 -7.59 -0.80
N GLY A 68 -7.37 -8.38 -1.25
CA GLY A 68 -6.64 -9.34 -0.41
C GLY A 68 -5.65 -8.69 0.55
N LEU A 69 -5.26 -7.44 0.30
CA LEU A 69 -4.34 -6.66 1.13
C LEU A 69 -5.07 -5.69 2.08
N LEU A 70 -6.39 -5.55 1.94
CA LEU A 70 -7.17 -4.53 2.64
C LEU A 70 -7.22 -4.80 4.15
N VAL A 71 -6.79 -3.81 4.92
CA VAL A 71 -6.87 -3.81 6.39
C VAL A 71 -8.08 -3.03 6.86
N GLY A 72 -8.38 -1.91 6.19
CA GLY A 72 -9.46 -1.04 6.58
C GLY A 72 -9.50 0.24 5.75
N ARG A 73 -10.17 1.24 6.31
CA ARG A 73 -10.33 2.56 5.71
C ARG A 73 -9.78 3.62 6.65
N LEU A 74 -9.15 4.65 6.09
CA LEU A 74 -8.75 5.88 6.79
C LEU A 74 -9.99 6.67 7.26
#